data_AF-A0A966FRU4-F1
#
_entry.id   AF-A0A966FRU4-F1
#
_cell.length_a   1.000
_cell.length_b   1.000
_cell.length_c   1.000
_cell.angle_alpha   90.00
_cell.angle_beta   90.00
_cell.angle_gamma   90.00
#
_symmetry.space_group_name_H-M   'P 1'
#
loop_
_entity.id
_entity.type
_entity.pdbx_description
1 polymer ?
#
loop_
_entity_poly.entity_id
_entity_poly.type
_entity_poly.pdbx_seq_one_letter_code
_entity_poly.pdbx_strand_id
1 'polypeptide(L)'
;MLRRAKPLANFADAEGRYSRNMLRYLLMFDRHIATGRFVRHDAFEAFPGRHNLRLHRILFALPGEEWRIDAMIELLRSKVWTAAEERREGELLGYEGWMNDWWIARRYPTGA
;
A
#
# COMPACT_ATOMS: atom_id res chain seq x y z
N MET A 1 11.87 2.30 1.56
CA MET A 1 12.03 0.92 1.05
C MET A 1 13.49 0.69 0.69
N LEU A 2 13.99 1.06 -0.51
CA LEU A 2 15.39 0.78 -0.89
C LEU A 2 16.45 1.48 -0.03
N ARG A 3 16.23 2.77 0.28
CA ARG A 3 17.03 3.55 1.27
C ARG A 3 16.56 3.34 2.72
N ARG A 4 15.67 2.36 2.97
CA ARG A 4 15.00 2.11 4.26
C ARG A 4 14.18 3.27 4.86
N ALA A 5 14.11 4.42 4.20
CA ALA A 5 13.31 5.58 4.64
C ALA A 5 11.77 5.44 4.53
N LYS A 6 11.27 4.31 3.99
CA LYS A 6 9.83 4.04 3.87
C LYS A 6 9.63 2.58 4.28
N PRO A 7 8.82 2.28 5.32
CA PRO A 7 8.74 0.95 5.90
C PRO A 7 7.78 0.03 5.15
N LEU A 8 6.89 0.58 4.32
CA LEU A 8 5.86 -0.16 3.59
C LEU A 8 5.78 0.31 2.13
N ALA A 9 5.43 -0.61 1.23
CA ALA A 9 4.91 -0.31 -0.09
C ALA A 9 3.68 -1.19 -0.36
N ASN A 10 2.70 -0.63 -1.05
CA ASN A 10 1.45 -1.30 -1.42
C ASN A 10 1.22 -1.13 -2.91
N PHE A 11 1.00 -2.23 -3.62
CA PHE A 11 0.60 -2.25 -5.03
C PHE A 11 -0.72 -2.98 -5.15
N ALA A 12 -1.56 -2.61 -6.11
CA ALA A 12 -2.81 -3.31 -6.36
C ALA A 12 -3.12 -3.34 -7.86
N ASP A 13 -3.56 -4.49 -8.36
CA ASP A 13 -4.04 -4.65 -9.73
C ASP A 13 -4.97 -5.88 -9.81
N ALA A 14 -5.57 -6.13 -10.97
CA ALA A 14 -6.35 -7.34 -11.20
C ALA A 14 -5.44 -8.58 -11.26
N GLU A 15 -5.79 -9.63 -10.51
CA GLU A 15 -5.09 -10.90 -10.49
C GLU A 15 -4.85 -11.44 -11.90
N GLY A 16 -3.59 -11.75 -12.22
CA GLY A 16 -3.18 -12.27 -13.52
C GLY A 16 -3.22 -11.27 -14.68
N ARG A 17 -3.55 -9.99 -14.43
CA ARG A 17 -3.68 -8.93 -15.46
C ARG A 17 -2.78 -7.73 -15.20
N TYR A 18 -1.62 -7.97 -14.58
CA TYR A 18 -0.68 -6.91 -14.21
C TYR A 18 -0.19 -6.12 -15.42
N SER A 19 -0.16 -4.79 -15.29
CA SER A 19 0.53 -3.96 -16.26
C SER A 19 2.02 -4.34 -16.38
N ARG A 20 2.62 -4.10 -17.56
CA ARG A 20 4.05 -4.35 -17.80
C ARG A 20 4.95 -3.59 -16.81
N ASN A 21 4.52 -2.40 -16.40
CA ASN A 21 5.22 -1.58 -15.41
C ASN A 21 5.18 -2.23 -14.02
N MET A 22 4.02 -2.76 -13.61
CA MET A 22 3.90 -3.46 -12.33
C MET A 22 4.78 -4.71 -12.30
N LEU A 23 4.74 -5.55 -13.34
CA LEU A 23 5.61 -6.72 -13.44
C LEU A 23 7.09 -6.36 -13.29
N ARG A 24 7.53 -5.27 -13.94
CA ARG A 24 8.90 -4.77 -13.82
C ARG A 24 9.25 -4.39 -12.38
N TYR A 25 8.35 -3.71 -11.65
CA TYR A 25 8.60 -3.34 -10.26
C TYR A 25 8.62 -4.55 -9.33
N LEU A 26 7.70 -5.51 -9.51
CA LEU A 26 7.68 -6.74 -8.70
C LEU A 26 8.99 -7.52 -8.83
N LEU A 27 9.52 -7.66 -10.05
CA LEU A 27 10.84 -8.29 -10.28
C LEU A 27 11.99 -7.58 -9.56
N MET A 28 11.92 -6.25 -9.39
CA MET A 28 12.92 -5.52 -8.62
C MET A 28 12.79 -5.82 -7.12
N PHE A 29 11.57 -5.97 -6.61
CA PHE A 29 11.33 -6.37 -5.22
C PHE A 29 11.74 -7.82 -4.94
N ASP A 30 11.48 -8.75 -5.86
CA ASP A 30 11.82 -10.17 -5.70
C ASP A 30 13.31 -10.38 -5.40
N ARG A 31 14.19 -9.61 -6.05
CA ARG A 31 15.64 -9.62 -5.77
C ARG A 31 15.95 -9.25 -4.31
N HIS A 32 15.21 -8.30 -3.76
CA HIS A 32 15.42 -7.85 -2.38
C HIS A 32 14.82 -8.81 -1.36
N ILE A 33 13.70 -9.47 -1.69
CA ILE A 33 13.10 -10.55 -0.89
C ILE A 33 14.06 -11.74 -0.80
N ALA A 34 14.65 -12.16 -1.93
CA ALA A 34 15.61 -13.26 -1.96
C ALA A 34 16.83 -13.02 -1.05
N THR A 35 17.16 -11.74 -0.79
CA THR A 35 18.24 -11.33 0.13
C THR A 35 17.77 -11.03 1.57
N GLY A 36 16.50 -11.30 1.89
CA GLY A 36 15.91 -11.03 3.22
C GLY A 36 15.77 -9.53 3.54
N ARG A 37 15.87 -8.64 2.55
CA ARG A 37 15.79 -7.18 2.78
C ARG A 37 14.36 -6.67 2.91
N PHE A 38 13.39 -7.42 2.39
CA PHE A 38 11.96 -7.13 2.50
C PHE A 38 11.19 -8.42 2.76
N VAL A 39 10.04 -8.27 3.42
CA VAL A 39 9.00 -9.29 3.53
C VAL A 39 7.88 -8.93 2.57
N ARG A 40 7.25 -9.92 1.94
CA ARG A 40 6.13 -9.76 1.01
C ARG A 40 4.89 -10.44 1.57
N HIS A 41 3.74 -9.82 1.37
CA HIS A 41 2.45 -10.44 1.58
C HIS A 41 1.51 -10.14 0.42
N ASP A 42 0.75 -11.17 0.02
CA ASP A 42 -0.17 -11.13 -1.10
C ASP A 42 -1.59 -11.33 -0.55
N ALA A 43 -2.45 -10.34 -0.74
CA ALA A 43 -3.83 -10.36 -0.28
C ALA A 43 -4.78 -10.22 -1.47
N PHE A 44 -5.85 -11.01 -1.47
CA PHE A 44 -6.77 -11.06 -2.59
C PHE A 44 -8.20 -10.80 -2.14
N GLU A 45 -8.88 -9.91 -2.86
CA GLU A 45 -10.21 -9.41 -2.51
C GLU A 45 -11.10 -9.35 -3.76
N ALA A 46 -12.41 -9.21 -3.57
CA ALA A 46 -13.33 -8.96 -4.69
C ALA A 46 -12.99 -7.63 -5.36
N PHE A 47 -12.95 -7.59 -6.70
CA PHE A 47 -12.67 -6.35 -7.42
C PHE A 47 -13.92 -5.45 -7.41
N PRO A 48 -13.84 -4.20 -6.91
CA PRO A 48 -14.99 -3.31 -6.86
C PRO A 48 -15.61 -3.08 -8.24
N GLY A 49 -16.89 -3.40 -8.39
CA GLY A 49 -17.63 -3.22 -9.65
C GLY A 49 -17.27 -4.19 -10.79
N ARG A 50 -16.40 -5.18 -10.56
CA ARG A 50 -15.99 -6.17 -11.58
C ARG A 50 -15.93 -7.58 -11.02
N HIS A 51 -17.08 -8.25 -11.01
CA HIS A 51 -17.26 -9.60 -10.44
C HIS A 51 -16.42 -10.71 -11.11
N ASN A 52 -15.96 -10.50 -12.35
CA ASN A 52 -15.12 -11.45 -13.08
C ASN A 52 -13.62 -11.25 -12.80
N LEU A 53 -13.25 -10.26 -11.97
CA LEU A 53 -11.87 -9.99 -11.59
C LEU A 53 -11.71 -10.14 -10.08
N ARG A 54 -10.49 -10.51 -9.67
CA ARG A 54 -10.06 -10.51 -8.28
C ARG A 54 -9.01 -9.43 -8.10
N LEU A 55 -9.19 -8.57 -7.10
CA LEU A 55 -8.19 -7.56 -6.75
C LEU A 55 -7.05 -8.27 -6.03
N HIS A 56 -5.82 -8.08 -6.51
CA HIS A 56 -4.62 -8.55 -5.87
C HIS A 56 -3.83 -7.38 -5.31
N ARG A 57 -3.71 -7.32 -3.99
CA ARG A 57 -2.86 -6.39 -3.25
C ARG A 57 -1.55 -7.07 -2.91
N ILE A 58 -0.44 -6.44 -3.28
CA ILE A 58 0.91 -6.92 -3.06
C ILE A 58 1.62 -5.92 -2.18
N LEU A 59 1.89 -6.31 -0.94
CA LEU A 59 2.49 -5.46 0.06
C LEU A 59 3.89 -5.93 0.38
N PHE A 60 4.77 -4.97 0.63
CA PHE A 60 6.15 -5.23 1.02
C PHE A 60 6.46 -4.40 2.26
N ALA A 61 7.12 -5.00 3.25
CA ALA A 61 7.60 -4.32 4.45
C ALA A 61 9.10 -4.55 4.67
N LEU A 62 9.71 -3.66 5.45
CA LEU A 62 11.02 -3.94 6.04
C LEU A 62 10.87 -5.08 7.08
N PRO A 63 11.90 -5.92 7.29
CA PRO A 63 11.92 -6.88 8.39
C PRO A 63 11.70 -6.18 9.74
N GLY A 64 10.79 -6.70 10.57
CA GLY A 64 10.35 -6.10 11.83
C GLY A 64 9.22 -5.07 11.70
N GLU A 65 8.83 -4.69 10.48
CA GLU A 65 7.73 -3.76 10.18
C GLU A 65 6.52 -4.49 9.54
N GLU A 66 6.46 -5.81 9.62
CA GLU A 66 5.42 -6.64 9.01
C GLU A 66 4.02 -6.28 9.51
N TRP A 67 3.91 -5.83 10.76
CA TRP A 67 2.65 -5.36 11.35
C TRP A 67 1.96 -4.26 10.53
N ARG A 68 2.72 -3.49 9.74
CA ARG A 68 2.18 -2.44 8.86
C ARG A 68 1.41 -3.03 7.69
N ILE A 69 1.77 -4.23 7.23
CA ILE A 69 1.05 -4.93 6.17
C ILE A 69 -0.36 -5.27 6.67
N ASP A 70 -0.45 -5.90 7.83
CA ASP A 70 -1.74 -6.31 8.40
C ASP A 70 -2.63 -5.09 8.66
N ALA A 71 -2.06 -4.04 9.26
CA ALA A 71 -2.77 -2.79 9.50
C ALA A 71 -3.21 -2.10 8.20
N MET A 72 -2.41 -2.17 7.12
CA MET A 72 -2.77 -1.61 5.82
C MET A 72 -3.90 -2.40 5.17
N ILE A 73 -3.86 -3.74 5.23
CA ILE A 73 -4.93 -4.58 4.69
C ILE A 73 -6.24 -4.31 5.43
N GLU A 74 -6.19 -4.21 6.76
CA GLU A 74 -7.36 -3.86 7.56
C GLU A 74 -7.91 -2.47 7.19
N LEU A 75 -7.04 -1.46 7.10
CA LEU A 75 -7.42 -0.10 6.71
C LEU A 75 -8.10 -0.06 5.33
N LEU A 76 -7.55 -0.78 4.35
CA LEU A 76 -8.07 -0.81 2.97
C LEU A 76 -9.43 -1.49 2.83
N ARG A 77 -9.91 -2.17 3.87
CA ARG A 77 -11.27 -2.72 3.95
C ARG A 77 -12.29 -1.69 4.44
N SER A 78 -11.86 -0.50 4.84
CA SER A 78 -12.78 0.56 5.24
C SER A 78 -13.77 0.88 4.12
N LYS A 79 -15.05 0.97 4.49
CA LYS A 79 -16.13 1.33 3.55
C LYS A 79 -16.20 2.83 3.29
N VAL A 80 -15.58 3.64 4.16
CA VAL A 80 -15.59 5.09 4.10
C VAL A 80 -14.15 5.57 4.17
N TRP A 81 -13.77 6.44 3.25
CA TRP A 81 -12.41 6.97 3.18
C TRP A 81 -12.42 8.47 3.51
N THR A 82 -12.16 8.79 4.78
CA THR A 82 -12.09 10.16 5.29
C THR A 82 -10.65 10.61 5.45
N ALA A 83 -10.45 11.85 5.90
CA ALA A 83 -9.13 12.37 6.26
C ALA A 83 -8.41 11.51 7.33
N ALA A 84 -9.16 10.80 8.18
CA ALA A 84 -8.58 9.91 9.18
C ALA A 84 -7.95 8.66 8.54
N GLU A 85 -8.67 8.00 7.62
CA GLU A 85 -8.13 6.86 6.87
C GLU A 85 -6.94 7.28 6.00
N GLU A 86 -7.03 8.43 5.33
CA GLU A 86 -5.91 8.97 4.53
C GLU A 86 -4.66 9.25 5.40
N ARG A 87 -4.85 9.81 6.61
CA ARG A 87 -3.74 10.00 7.56
C ARG A 87 -3.13 8.66 7.96
N ARG A 88 -3.98 7.69 8.29
CA ARG A 88 -3.54 6.37 8.74
C ARG A 88 -2.76 5.65 7.65
N GLU A 89 -3.20 5.75 6.39
CA GLU A 89 -2.46 5.22 5.25
C GLU A 89 -1.07 5.86 5.15
N GLY A 90 -1.00 7.19 5.26
CA GLY A 90 0.25 7.93 5.24
C GLY A 90 1.23 7.51 6.34
N GLU A 91 0.76 7.35 7.57
CA GLU A 91 1.56 6.84 8.70
C GLU A 91 2.11 5.44 8.44
N LEU A 92 1.27 4.53 7.91
CA LEU A 92 1.67 3.16 7.59
C LEU A 92 2.73 3.14 6.49
N LEU A 93 2.62 4.02 5.49
CA LEU A 93 3.62 4.24 4.45
C LEU A 93 4.89 4.96 4.94
N GLY A 94 4.90 5.45 6.19
CA GLY A 94 6.03 6.16 6.81
C GLY A 94 6.17 7.60 6.35
N TYR A 95 5.06 8.30 6.11
CA TYR A 95 5.05 9.75 6.01
C TYR A 95 5.02 10.39 7.39
N GLU A 96 5.73 11.51 7.52
CA GLU A 96 5.76 12.29 8.76
C GLU A 96 4.46 13.10 8.91
N GLY A 97 4.17 13.53 10.14
CA GLY A 97 2.94 14.26 10.46
C GLY A 97 2.69 15.45 9.54
N TRP A 98 3.69 16.31 9.34
CA TRP A 98 3.56 17.48 8.48
C TRP A 98 3.34 17.14 7.00
N MET A 99 3.86 16.01 6.51
CA MET A 99 3.63 15.54 5.14
C MET A 99 2.17 15.12 4.96
N ASN A 100 1.63 14.39 5.96
CA ASN A 100 0.23 14.01 5.99
C ASN A 100 -0.67 15.24 6.13
N ASP A 101 -0.32 16.21 7.00
CA ASP A 101 -1.06 17.46 7.16
C ASP A 101 -1.15 18.23 5.83
N TRP A 102 -0.02 18.37 5.13
CA TRP A 102 0.07 19.05 3.85
C TRP A 102 -0.80 18.39 2.77
N TRP A 103 -0.85 17.05 2.75
CA TRP A 103 -1.64 16.27 1.81
C TRP A 103 -3.14 16.34 2.13
N ILE A 104 -3.51 16.14 3.38
CA ILE A 104 -4.91 16.18 3.85
C ILE A 104 -5.52 17.56 3.63
N ALA A 105 -4.79 18.64 3.93
CA ALA A 105 -5.28 20.01 3.72
C ALA A 105 -5.65 20.30 2.25
N ARG A 106 -5.02 19.63 1.29
CA ARG A 106 -5.32 19.77 -0.14
C ARG A 106 -6.46 18.88 -0.60
N ARG A 107 -6.54 17.66 -0.05
CA ARG A 107 -7.49 16.64 -0.48
C ARG A 107 -8.87 16.80 0.19
N TYR A 108 -8.90 17.37 1.38
CA TYR A 108 -10.09 17.60 2.20
C TYR A 108 -10.14 19.07 2.66
N PRO A 109 -10.28 20.04 1.73
CA PRO A 109 -10.34 21.45 2.10
C PRO A 109 -11.55 21.69 3.01
N THR A 110 -11.32 22.38 4.12
CA THR A 110 -12.39 22.76 5.04
C THR A 110 -13.11 23.98 4.45
N GLY A 111 -14.32 23.76 3.89
CA GLY A 111 -15.22 24.84 3.45
C GLY A 111 -15.35 25.03 1.93
N ALA A 112 -16.04 24.10 1.25
CA ALA A 112 -16.67 24.35 -0.04
C ALA A 112 -18.20 24.40 0.14
#